data_AF-A0A356VZE4-F1
#
_entry.id   AF-A0A356VZE4-F1
#
_cell.length_a   1.000
_cell.length_b   1.000
_cell.length_c   1.000
_cell.angle_alpha   90.00
_cell.angle_beta   90.00
_cell.angle_gamma   90.00
#
_symmetry.space_group_name_H-M   'P 1'
#
loop_
_entity.id
_entity.type
_entity.pdbx_description
1 polymer ?
#
loop_
_entity_poly.entity_id
_entity_poly.type
_entity_poly.pdbx_seq_one_letter_code
_entity_poly.pdbx_strand_id
1 'polypeptide(L)'
;MNVDDLIDELDEMVEKAWSLPLSHGRAVLDGEQVKQILDDIRATLPKEIHQAKAIVADRSQILADAKREAETVVRVAQERAKALVAQDEITRQAQKKANDMLSQTQSKTREMRRATNEYVDDLMKRADDSLAQLLAEARKVRQNIRASQRSGPG
;
A
#
# COMPACT_ATOMS: atom_id res chain seq x y z
N MET A 1 -15.84 58.62 6.30
CA MET A 1 -17.06 58.24 5.57
C MET A 1 -16.89 56.84 5.04
N ASN A 2 -17.64 55.91 5.62
CA ASN A 2 -17.93 54.66 4.92
C ASN A 2 -19.00 54.95 3.84
N VAL A 3 -19.36 53.93 3.07
CA VAL A 3 -20.40 54.07 2.03
C VAL A 3 -21.76 54.43 2.63
N ASP A 4 -22.06 53.94 3.84
CA ASP A 4 -23.34 54.20 4.50
C ASP A 4 -23.48 55.69 4.90
N ASP A 5 -22.41 56.31 5.42
CA ASP A 5 -22.36 57.73 5.76
C ASP A 5 -22.61 58.62 4.53
N LEU A 6 -22.09 58.22 3.36
CA LEU A 6 -22.29 58.95 2.09
C LEU A 6 -23.71 58.75 1.52
N ILE A 7 -24.32 57.59 1.78
CA ILE A 7 -25.72 57.33 1.42
C ILE A 7 -26.63 58.18 2.31
N ASP A 8 -26.37 58.25 3.62
CA ASP A 8 -27.13 59.07 4.56
C ASP A 8 -27.02 60.57 4.21
N GLU A 9 -25.84 61.04 3.80
CA GLU A 9 -25.64 62.42 3.34
C GLU A 9 -26.43 62.73 2.06
N LEU A 10 -26.50 61.77 1.12
CA LEU A 10 -27.29 61.90 -0.09
C LEU A 10 -28.79 61.92 0.21
N ASP A 11 -29.26 61.09 1.13
CA ASP A 11 -30.65 61.07 1.58
C ASP A 11 -31.03 62.38 2.28
N GLU A 12 -30.17 62.91 3.17
CA GLU A 12 -30.38 64.22 3.80
C GLU A 12 -30.44 65.36 2.78
N MET A 13 -29.60 65.31 1.74
CA MET A 13 -29.66 66.28 0.65
C MET A 13 -31.00 66.23 -0.08
N VAL A 14 -31.52 65.04 -0.36
CA VAL A 14 -32.82 64.83 -1.01
C VAL A 14 -33.97 65.31 -0.12
N GLU A 15 -33.92 65.07 1.19
CA GLU A 15 -34.94 65.53 2.13
C GLU A 15 -34.97 67.06 2.29
N LYS A 16 -33.79 67.71 2.29
CA LYS A 16 -33.66 69.17 2.42
C LYS A 16 -33.79 69.92 1.10
N ALA A 17 -33.95 69.20 -0.01
CA ALA A 17 -34.01 69.75 -1.35
C ALA A 17 -35.17 70.74 -1.51
N TRP A 18 -34.91 71.83 -2.23
CA TRP A 18 -35.93 72.86 -2.45
C TRP A 18 -37.07 72.29 -3.31
N SER A 19 -38.30 72.28 -2.78
CA SER A 19 -39.49 71.89 -3.54
C SER A 19 -40.17 73.12 -4.15
N LEU A 20 -40.46 73.08 -5.46
CA LEU A 20 -41.14 74.17 -6.17
C LEU A 20 -42.67 74.00 -6.07
N PRO A 21 -43.46 75.07 -5.78
CA PRO A 21 -44.92 74.99 -5.80
C PRO A 21 -45.42 74.56 -7.19
N LEU A 22 -46.41 73.64 -7.24
CA LEU A 22 -46.96 73.03 -8.47
C LEU A 22 -46.01 72.08 -9.22
N SER A 23 -44.84 71.72 -8.66
CA SER A 23 -43.87 70.83 -9.32
C SER A 23 -44.22 69.33 -9.29
N HIS A 24 -45.37 68.96 -8.71
CA HIS A 24 -45.80 67.57 -8.54
C HIS A 24 -44.78 66.69 -7.80
N GLY A 25 -44.17 67.22 -6.72
CA GLY A 25 -43.21 66.47 -5.90
C GLY A 25 -41.77 66.46 -6.42
N ARG A 26 -41.44 67.32 -7.39
CA ARG A 26 -40.05 67.51 -7.85
C ARG A 26 -39.31 68.48 -6.94
N ALA A 27 -38.12 68.07 -6.53
CA ALA A 27 -37.18 68.90 -5.77
C ALA A 27 -35.97 69.28 -6.64
N VAL A 28 -35.40 70.44 -6.35
CA VAL A 28 -34.20 70.97 -7.00
C VAL A 28 -33.00 70.69 -6.10
N LEU A 29 -32.00 70.04 -6.69
CA LEU A 29 -30.75 69.66 -6.04
C LEU A 29 -29.58 70.26 -6.81
N ASP A 30 -28.48 70.51 -6.10
CA ASP A 30 -27.21 70.81 -6.72
C ASP A 30 -26.63 69.53 -7.35
N GLY A 31 -26.64 69.47 -8.68
CA GLY A 31 -26.15 68.32 -9.42
C GLY A 31 -24.64 68.08 -9.28
N GLU A 32 -23.86 69.11 -8.95
CA GLU A 32 -22.41 68.98 -8.72
C GLU A 32 -22.14 68.24 -7.40
N GLN A 33 -22.85 68.62 -6.33
CA GLN A 33 -22.76 67.98 -5.02
C GLN A 33 -23.25 66.54 -5.05
N VAL A 34 -24.37 66.27 -5.73
CA VAL A 34 -24.89 64.91 -5.91
C VAL A 34 -23.87 64.04 -6.67
N LYS A 35 -23.23 64.56 -7.72
CA LYS A 35 -22.17 63.84 -8.44
C LYS A 35 -20.98 63.54 -7.55
N GLN A 36 -20.54 64.50 -6.74
CA GLN A 36 -19.40 64.34 -5.83
C GLN A 36 -19.63 63.18 -4.86
N ILE A 37 -20.79 63.14 -4.21
CA ILE A 37 -21.15 62.05 -3.27
C ILE A 37 -21.23 60.70 -4.00
N LEU A 38 -21.82 60.66 -5.20
CA LEU A 38 -21.89 59.43 -6.00
C LEU A 38 -20.51 58.94 -6.44
N ASP A 39 -19.58 59.84 -6.75
CA ASP A 39 -18.21 59.49 -7.10
C ASP A 39 -17.42 59.02 -5.87
N ASP A 40 -17.65 59.60 -4.70
CA ASP A 40 -17.06 59.15 -3.43
C ASP A 40 -17.61 57.78 -2.99
N ILE A 41 -18.91 57.52 -3.19
CA ILE A 41 -19.52 56.19 -2.98
C ILE A 41 -18.87 55.17 -3.91
N ARG A 42 -18.70 55.51 -5.20
CA ARG A 42 -18.03 54.63 -6.19
C ARG A 42 -16.56 54.41 -5.88
N ALA A 43 -15.87 55.39 -5.32
CA ALA A 43 -14.47 55.29 -4.92
C ALA A 43 -14.28 54.47 -3.63
N THR A 44 -15.32 54.39 -2.78
CA THR A 44 -15.29 53.69 -1.49
C THR A 44 -15.80 52.24 -1.60
N LEU A 45 -16.69 51.93 -2.55
CA LEU A 45 -17.17 50.57 -2.87
C LEU A 45 -16.19 49.57 -3.54
N PRO A 46 -15.02 49.92 -4.13
CA PRO A 46 -14.37 49.02 -5.07
C PRO A 46 -13.59 47.85 -4.42
N LYS A 47 -13.06 47.93 -3.20
CA LYS A 47 -12.16 46.85 -2.73
C LYS A 47 -12.88 45.59 -2.25
N GLU A 48 -13.93 45.74 -1.45
CA GLU A 48 -14.64 44.66 -0.79
C GLU A 48 -15.46 43.84 -1.80
N ILE A 49 -16.08 44.51 -2.77
CA ILE A 49 -16.82 43.84 -3.85
C ILE A 49 -15.87 43.12 -4.81
N HIS A 50 -14.71 43.69 -5.14
CA HIS A 50 -13.70 43.00 -5.95
C HIS A 50 -13.14 41.78 -5.24
N GLN A 51 -12.89 41.84 -3.93
CA GLN A 51 -12.49 40.68 -3.13
C GLN A 51 -13.58 39.60 -3.08
N ALA A 52 -14.83 39.98 -2.83
CA ALA A 52 -15.94 39.01 -2.80
C ALA A 52 -16.10 38.31 -4.15
N LYS A 53 -16.00 39.04 -5.26
CA LYS A 53 -16.03 38.46 -6.61
C LYS A 53 -14.85 37.53 -6.89
N ALA A 54 -13.65 37.88 -6.44
CA ALA A 54 -12.46 37.03 -6.57
C ALA A 54 -12.61 35.73 -5.77
N ILE A 55 -13.05 35.81 -4.51
CA ILE A 55 -13.31 34.63 -3.66
C ILE A 55 -14.35 33.69 -4.30
N VAL A 56 -15.42 34.25 -4.87
CA VAL A 56 -16.45 33.46 -5.56
C VAL A 56 -15.90 32.80 -6.84
N ALA A 57 -15.04 33.50 -7.58
CA ALA A 57 -14.38 32.94 -8.76
C ALA A 57 -13.45 31.77 -8.38
N ASP A 58 -12.62 31.96 -7.35
CA ASP A 58 -11.64 30.98 -6.86
C ASP A 58 -12.29 29.73 -6.27
N ARG A 59 -13.51 29.84 -5.72
CA ARG A 59 -14.25 28.69 -5.15
C ARG A 59 -14.36 27.53 -6.13
N SER A 60 -14.65 27.83 -7.40
CA SER A 60 -14.79 26.80 -8.44
C SER A 60 -13.48 26.06 -8.69
N GLN A 61 -12.37 26.81 -8.72
CA GLN A 61 -11.02 26.30 -8.89
C GLN A 61 -10.59 25.43 -7.70
N ILE A 62 -10.79 25.92 -6.48
CA ILE A 62 -10.48 25.18 -5.24
C ILE A 62 -11.23 23.85 -5.19
N LEU A 63 -12.52 23.85 -5.55
CA LEU A 63 -13.32 22.62 -5.60
C LEU A 63 -12.82 21.64 -6.67
N ALA A 64 -12.41 22.15 -7.83
CA ALA A 64 -11.87 21.33 -8.91
C ALA A 64 -10.53 20.68 -8.51
N ASP A 65 -9.65 21.47 -7.87
CA ASP A 65 -8.34 21.00 -7.42
C ASP A 65 -8.49 19.98 -6.28
N ALA A 66 -9.36 20.24 -5.30
CA ALA A 66 -9.66 19.29 -4.24
C ALA A 66 -10.22 17.96 -4.76
N LYS A 67 -11.09 18.00 -5.79
CA LYS A 67 -11.59 16.77 -6.44
C LYS A 67 -10.47 16.00 -7.12
N ARG A 68 -9.60 16.68 -7.87
CA ARG A 68 -8.46 16.05 -8.55
C ARG A 68 -7.47 15.43 -7.55
N GLU A 69 -7.23 16.10 -6.44
CA GLU A 69 -6.40 15.59 -5.36
C GLU A 69 -7.03 14.36 -4.69
N ALA A 70 -8.32 14.41 -4.38
CA ALA A 70 -9.04 13.25 -3.84
C ALA A 70 -9.01 12.04 -4.78
N GLU A 71 -9.23 12.23 -6.08
CA GLU A 71 -9.11 11.18 -7.09
C GLU A 71 -7.69 10.60 -7.14
N THR A 72 -6.68 11.46 -7.02
CA THR A 72 -5.27 11.04 -6.98
C THR A 72 -4.98 10.21 -5.74
N VAL A 73 -5.43 10.64 -4.57
CA VAL A 73 -5.27 9.90 -3.30
C VAL A 73 -5.92 8.53 -3.38
N VAL A 74 -7.16 8.46 -3.86
CA VAL A 74 -7.88 7.19 -4.03
C VAL A 74 -7.13 6.25 -4.98
N ARG A 75 -6.69 6.75 -6.13
CA ARG A 75 -5.93 5.97 -7.11
C ARG A 75 -4.64 5.42 -6.51
N VAL A 76 -3.86 6.26 -5.82
CA VAL A 76 -2.60 5.83 -5.18
C VAL A 76 -2.86 4.78 -4.09
N ALA A 77 -3.91 4.97 -3.28
CA ALA A 77 -4.29 4.00 -2.25
C ALA A 77 -4.68 2.64 -2.86
N GLN A 78 -5.44 2.64 -3.95
CA GLN A 78 -5.83 1.42 -4.66
C GLN A 78 -4.62 0.68 -5.26
N GLU A 79 -3.70 1.40 -5.90
CA GLU A 79 -2.48 0.79 -6.45
C GLU A 79 -1.59 0.21 -5.34
N ARG A 80 -1.45 0.92 -4.21
CA ARG A 80 -0.72 0.40 -3.04
C ARG A 80 -1.37 -0.84 -2.45
N ALA A 81 -2.70 -0.88 -2.36
CA ALA A 81 -3.44 -2.05 -1.89
C ALA A 81 -3.22 -3.26 -2.81
N LYS A 82 -3.29 -3.08 -4.13
CA LYS A 82 -2.98 -4.13 -5.11
C LYS A 82 -1.56 -4.66 -4.94
N ALA A 83 -0.58 -3.77 -4.78
CA ALA A 83 0.82 -4.15 -4.59
C ALA A 83 1.03 -4.97 -3.30
N LEU A 84 0.39 -4.57 -2.20
CA LEU A 84 0.45 -5.31 -0.94
C LEU A 84 -0.16 -6.70 -1.05
N VAL A 85 -1.33 -6.84 -1.67
CA VAL A 85 -1.97 -8.15 -1.89
C VAL A 85 -1.10 -9.04 -2.79
N ALA A 86 -0.51 -8.47 -3.85
CA ALA A 86 0.40 -9.22 -4.70
C ALA A 86 1.66 -9.69 -3.95
N GLN A 87 2.24 -8.84 -3.10
CA GLN A 87 3.39 -9.19 -2.28
C GLN A 87 3.04 -10.28 -1.24
N ASP A 88 1.88 -10.18 -0.60
CA ASP A 88 1.40 -11.19 0.35
C ASP A 88 1.17 -12.54 -0.34
N GLU A 89 0.55 -12.55 -1.52
CA GLU A 89 0.33 -13.77 -2.30
C GLU A 89 1.66 -14.41 -2.73
N ILE A 90 2.63 -13.62 -3.18
CA ILE A 90 3.99 -14.12 -3.49
C ILE A 90 4.63 -14.75 -2.25
N THR A 91 4.50 -14.10 -1.10
CA THR A 91 5.06 -14.59 0.17
C THR A 91 4.39 -15.89 0.59
N ARG A 92 3.06 -15.97 0.49
CA ARG A 92 2.27 -17.16 0.79
C ARG A 92 2.64 -18.34 -0.13
N GLN A 93 2.79 -18.09 -1.43
CA GLN A 93 3.22 -19.11 -2.38
C GLN A 93 4.65 -19.58 -2.11
N ALA A 94 5.56 -18.67 -1.80
CA ALA A 94 6.94 -19.00 -1.43
C ALA A 94 6.98 -19.89 -0.18
N GLN A 95 6.19 -19.54 0.86
CA GLN A 95 6.10 -20.33 2.08
C GLN A 95 5.52 -21.73 1.82
N LYS A 96 4.47 -21.83 1.00
CA LYS A 96 3.90 -23.13 0.60
C LYS A 96 4.95 -24.00 -0.10
N LYS A 97 5.66 -23.44 -1.08
CA LYS A 97 6.71 -24.15 -1.82
C LYS A 97 7.87 -24.58 -0.91
N ALA A 98 8.24 -23.75 0.06
CA ALA A 98 9.25 -24.10 1.06
C ALA A 98 8.80 -25.26 1.94
N ASN A 99 7.55 -25.25 2.41
CA ASN A 99 6.98 -26.34 3.21
C ASN A 99 6.90 -27.65 2.41
N ASP A 100 6.47 -27.59 1.16
CA ASP A 100 6.41 -28.75 0.27
C ASP A 100 7.81 -29.34 0.03
N MET A 101 8.82 -28.48 -0.21
CA MET A 101 10.21 -28.89 -0.37
C MET A 101 10.77 -29.54 0.90
N LEU A 102 10.46 -28.98 2.07
CA LEU A 102 10.89 -29.53 3.35
C LEU A 102 10.26 -30.91 3.60
N SER A 103 8.96 -31.06 3.34
CA SER A 103 8.24 -32.33 3.46
C SER A 103 8.83 -33.40 2.53
N GLN A 104 9.05 -33.06 1.25
CA GLN A 104 9.68 -33.96 0.30
C GLN A 104 11.10 -34.36 0.72
N THR A 105 11.89 -33.41 1.21
CA THR A 105 13.27 -33.66 1.67
C THR A 105 13.28 -34.58 2.89
N GLN A 106 12.35 -34.39 3.82
CA GLN A 106 12.18 -35.27 4.98
C GLN A 106 11.79 -36.69 4.57
N SER A 107 10.84 -36.85 3.62
CA SER A 107 10.48 -38.18 3.10
C SER A 107 11.67 -38.87 2.45
N LYS A 108 12.34 -38.18 1.52
CA LYS A 108 13.53 -38.71 0.83
C LYS A 108 14.64 -39.09 1.78
N THR A 109 14.87 -38.29 2.83
CA THR A 109 15.88 -38.58 3.85
C THR A 109 15.52 -39.84 4.66
N ARG A 110 14.24 -40.01 5.02
CA ARG A 110 13.77 -41.23 5.71
C ARG A 110 13.91 -42.46 4.83
N GLU A 111 13.51 -42.37 3.57
CA GLU A 111 13.66 -43.44 2.57
C GLU A 111 15.12 -43.81 2.36
N MET A 112 16.00 -42.81 2.17
CA MET A 112 17.43 -43.03 2.00
C MET A 112 18.03 -43.73 3.21
N ARG A 113 17.74 -43.28 4.44
CA ARG A 113 18.22 -43.93 5.68
C ARG A 113 17.76 -45.38 5.77
N ARG A 114 16.50 -45.64 5.44
CA ARG A 114 15.95 -47.00 5.42
C ARG A 114 16.69 -47.88 4.41
N ALA A 115 16.83 -47.41 3.18
CA ALA A 115 17.54 -48.13 2.13
C ALA A 115 19.02 -48.39 2.49
N THR A 116 19.70 -47.41 3.10
CA THR A 116 21.07 -47.58 3.59
C THR A 116 21.15 -48.62 4.71
N ASN A 117 20.23 -48.61 5.67
CA ASN A 117 20.21 -49.60 6.74
C ASN A 117 19.96 -51.02 6.20
N GLU A 118 19.01 -51.16 5.27
CA GLU A 118 18.72 -52.45 4.62
C GLU A 118 19.94 -52.96 3.81
N TYR A 119 20.63 -52.06 3.11
CA TYR A 119 21.87 -52.40 2.38
C TYR A 119 23.01 -52.82 3.32
N VAL A 120 23.21 -52.12 4.43
CA VAL A 120 24.24 -52.47 5.42
C VAL A 120 23.95 -53.82 6.06
N ASP A 121 22.69 -54.10 6.41
CA ASP A 121 22.29 -55.39 6.98
C ASP A 121 22.52 -56.55 6.00
N ASP A 122 22.17 -56.38 4.73
CA ASP A 122 22.44 -57.36 3.67
C ASP A 122 23.95 -57.60 3.47
N LEU A 123 24.75 -56.53 3.47
CA LEU A 123 26.20 -56.64 3.37
C LEU A 123 26.80 -57.39 4.57
N MET A 124 26.34 -57.09 5.79
CA MET A 124 26.79 -57.79 7.00
C MET A 124 26.43 -59.27 6.96
N LYS A 125 25.19 -59.62 6.55
CA LYS A 125 24.77 -61.02 6.38
C LYS A 125 25.66 -61.78 5.40
N ARG A 126 25.96 -61.20 4.24
CA ARG A 126 26.86 -61.82 3.25
C ARG A 126 28.27 -62.02 3.80
N ALA A 127 28.77 -61.07 4.59
CA ALA A 127 30.07 -61.18 5.23
C ALA A 127 30.08 -62.31 6.27
N ASP A 128 29.05 -62.39 7.12
CA ASP A 128 28.88 -63.45 8.11
C ASP A 128 28.79 -64.84 7.47
N ASP A 129 28.00 -64.99 6.41
CA ASP A 129 27.88 -66.24 5.66
C ASP A 129 29.22 -66.67 5.06
N SER A 130 29.96 -65.73 4.50
CA SER A 130 31.30 -65.99 3.92
C SER A 130 32.30 -66.42 5.00
N LEU A 131 32.31 -65.74 6.15
CA LEU A 131 33.17 -66.10 7.29
C LEU A 131 32.81 -67.48 7.86
N ALA A 132 31.52 -67.82 7.94
CA ALA A 132 31.05 -69.12 8.39
C ALA A 132 31.52 -70.25 7.45
N GLN A 133 31.45 -70.02 6.13
CA GLN A 133 31.97 -70.96 5.13
C GLN A 133 33.48 -71.17 5.26
N LEU A 134 34.26 -70.08 5.34
CA LEU A 134 35.71 -70.16 5.53
C LEU A 134 36.10 -70.89 6.83
N LEU A 135 35.36 -70.64 7.92
CA LEU A 135 35.58 -71.35 9.18
C LEU A 135 35.26 -72.85 9.07
N ALA A 136 34.19 -73.21 8.37
CA ALA A 136 33.83 -74.61 8.13
C ALA A 136 34.90 -75.33 7.31
N GLU A 137 35.42 -74.69 6.26
CA GLU A 137 36.54 -75.20 5.45
C GLU A 137 37.81 -75.38 6.29
N ALA A 138 38.19 -74.37 7.09
CA ALA A 138 39.35 -74.46 7.97
C ALA A 138 39.22 -75.62 8.99
N ARG A 139 38.02 -75.81 9.57
CA ARG A 139 37.73 -76.95 10.47
C ARG A 139 37.87 -78.29 9.75
N LYS A 140 37.37 -78.40 8.51
CA LYS A 140 37.49 -79.61 7.68
C LYS A 140 38.95 -79.92 7.35
N VAL A 141 39.74 -78.93 6.93
CA VAL A 141 41.18 -79.08 6.68
C VAL A 141 41.90 -79.58 7.93
N ARG A 142 41.63 -78.96 9.09
CA ARG A 142 42.23 -79.39 10.37
C ARG A 142 41.85 -80.82 10.74
N GLN A 143 40.61 -81.24 10.50
CA GLN A 143 40.15 -82.61 10.76
C GLN A 143 40.88 -83.61 9.84
N ASN A 144 41.02 -83.29 8.56
CA ASN A 144 41.72 -84.13 7.59
C ASN A 144 43.20 -84.33 7.97
N ILE A 145 43.90 -83.27 8.40
CA ILE A 145 45.29 -83.35 8.88
C ILE A 145 45.39 -84.24 10.14
N ARG A 146 44.46 -84.11 11.09
CA ARG A 146 44.45 -84.97 12.29
C ARG A 146 44.18 -86.44 11.94
N ALA A 147 43.30 -86.70 10.97
CA ALA A 147 43.00 -88.06 10.52
C ALA A 147 44.19 -88.70 9.78
N SER A 148 44.89 -87.95 8.92
CA SER A 148 46.09 -88.44 8.24
C SER A 148 47.26 -88.70 9.20
N GLN A 149 47.44 -87.85 10.23
CA GLN A 149 48.45 -88.08 11.29
C GLN A 149 48.16 -89.34 12.13
N ARG A 150 46.90 -89.71 12.34
CA ARG A 150 46.51 -90.97 13.02
C ARG A 150 46.65 -92.21 12.15
N SER A 151 46.82 -92.04 10.85
CA SER A 151 46.89 -93.12 9.84
C SER A 151 48.32 -93.33 9.31
N GLY A 152 49.33 -92.68 9.91
CA GLY A 152 50.75 -92.87 9.59
C GLY A 152 51.31 -94.18 10.15
N PRO A 153 52.23 -94.86 9.44
CA PRO A 153 52.59 -96.26 9.69
C PRO A 153 53.42 -96.41 10.98
N GLY A 154 53.14 -97.49 11.71
CA GLY A 154 54.09 -98.08 12.66
C GLY A 154 55.25 -98.78 11.93
#